data_AF-A0A2P2MKP0-F1
#
_entry.id   AF-A0A2P2MKP0-F1
#
_cell.length_a   1.000
_cell.length_b   1.000
_cell.length_c   1.000
_cell.angle_alpha   90.00
_cell.angle_beta   90.00
_cell.angle_gamma   90.00
#
_symmetry.space_group_name_H-M   'P 1'
#
loop_
_entity.id
_entity.type
_entity.pdbx_description
1 polymer ?
#
loop_
_entity_poly.entity_id
_entity_poly.type
_entity_poly.pdbx_seq_one_letter_code
_entity_poly.pdbx_strand_id
1 'polypeptide(L)'
;MSNDPYVLELDFEPFNASFPRPNRSSSIGSGVQFLNRHLSSIMFHSKDSLDPLLNFLRAHKYKGHGLMLNDRIKGISQLQSALSKAEDYISKLPSDTPYSEFEYALQGLGFERGWGDTAARVLEMVHLLADILQAPDPSTLETFLGRVPMVFNVVILSPHGYFGQANVLGLPDTGGQVIVTSSYHKPTIIRVLQ
;
A
#
# COMPACT_ATOMS: atom_id res chain seq x y z
N MET A 1 -41.87 -26.94 -21.69
CA MET A 1 -40.77 -26.02 -22.00
C MET A 1 -39.49 -26.71 -21.59
N SER A 2 -38.70 -27.14 -22.57
CA SER A 2 -37.46 -27.90 -22.36
C SER A 2 -36.41 -26.99 -21.74
N ASN A 3 -35.96 -27.32 -20.53
CA ASN A 3 -34.80 -26.70 -19.92
C ASN A 3 -33.58 -27.12 -20.76
N ASP A 4 -32.99 -26.19 -21.50
CA ASP A 4 -31.79 -26.45 -22.30
C ASP A 4 -30.65 -26.84 -21.32
N PRO A 5 -30.08 -28.06 -21.43
CA PRO A 5 -29.04 -28.53 -20.51
C PRO A 5 -27.71 -27.77 -20.66
N TYR A 6 -27.57 -26.88 -21.64
CA TYR A 6 -26.35 -26.12 -21.92
C TYR A 6 -26.52 -24.59 -21.78
N VAL A 7 -27.47 -24.14 -20.96
CA VAL A 7 -27.57 -22.72 -20.59
C VAL A 7 -26.28 -22.29 -19.87
N LEU A 8 -25.76 -21.12 -20.25
CA LEU A 8 -24.59 -20.53 -19.60
C LEU A 8 -24.88 -20.23 -18.12
N GLU A 9 -24.13 -20.88 -17.24
CA GLU A 9 -24.09 -20.58 -15.80
C GLU A 9 -22.80 -19.82 -15.48
N LEU A 10 -22.94 -18.66 -14.84
CA LEU A 10 -21.80 -17.86 -14.37
C LEU A 10 -21.54 -18.19 -12.89
N ASP A 11 -20.63 -19.15 -12.66
CA ASP A 11 -20.14 -19.48 -11.33
C ASP A 11 -18.73 -18.91 -11.10
N PHE A 12 -18.63 -17.95 -10.18
CA PHE A 12 -17.36 -17.33 -9.78
C PHE A 12 -16.77 -17.95 -8.51
N GLU A 13 -17.44 -18.93 -7.88
CA GLU A 13 -16.97 -19.55 -6.65
C GLU A 13 -15.60 -20.24 -6.79
N PRO A 14 -15.33 -21.03 -7.85
CA PRO A 14 -14.04 -21.69 -8.05
C PRO A 14 -12.87 -20.69 -8.18
N PHE A 15 -13.13 -19.50 -8.74
CA PHE A 15 -12.13 -18.46 -8.94
C PHE A 15 -11.77 -17.71 -7.66
N ASN A 16 -12.62 -17.77 -6.63
CA ASN A 16 -12.42 -17.10 -5.35
C ASN A 16 -11.90 -18.05 -4.25
N ALA A 17 -11.64 -19.32 -4.57
CA ALA A 17 -11.25 -20.34 -3.58
C ALA A 17 -9.91 -20.05 -2.87
N SER A 18 -9.01 -19.28 -3.51
CA SER A 18 -7.74 -18.86 -2.92
C SER A 18 -7.88 -17.70 -1.93
N PHE A 19 -9.03 -17.02 -1.90
CA PHE A 19 -9.26 -15.91 -0.99
C PHE A 19 -9.96 -16.40 0.28
N PRO A 20 -9.41 -16.13 1.47
CA PRO A 20 -10.06 -16.49 2.71
C PRO A 20 -11.37 -15.70 2.83
N ARG A 21 -12.47 -16.39 3.17
CA ARG A 21 -13.79 -15.80 3.33
C ARG A 21 -14.10 -15.56 4.82
N PRO A 22 -14.62 -14.39 5.20
CA PRO A 22 -15.13 -14.18 6.55
C PRO A 22 -16.43 -14.98 6.77
N ASN A 23 -16.50 -15.74 7.86
CA ASN A 23 -17.66 -16.61 8.16
C ASN A 23 -18.70 -15.93 9.06
N ARG A 24 -18.50 -14.65 9.43
CA ARG A 24 -19.36 -13.89 10.33
C ARG A 24 -19.94 -12.67 9.62
N SER A 25 -21.25 -12.46 9.75
CA SER A 25 -21.96 -11.30 9.19
C SER A 25 -21.40 -9.96 9.70
N SER A 26 -20.88 -9.91 10.92
CA SER A 26 -20.22 -8.73 11.49
C SER A 26 -18.92 -8.32 10.78
N SER A 27 -18.39 -9.16 9.89
CA SER A 27 -17.19 -8.87 9.09
C SER A 27 -17.51 -8.31 7.70
N ILE A 28 -18.79 -8.17 7.34
CA ILE A 28 -19.22 -7.55 6.08
C ILE A 28 -18.84 -6.07 6.11
N GLY A 29 -18.13 -5.61 5.07
CA GLY A 29 -17.57 -4.25 4.99
C GLY A 29 -16.16 -4.08 5.57
N SER A 30 -15.62 -5.10 6.27
CA SER A 30 -14.31 -5.05 6.94
C SER A 30 -13.24 -5.91 6.23
N GLY A 31 -13.27 -5.98 4.91
CA GLY A 31 -12.40 -6.84 4.10
C GLY A 31 -10.90 -6.58 4.32
N VAL A 32 -10.49 -5.32 4.46
CA VAL A 32 -9.09 -4.93 4.69
C VAL A 32 -8.58 -5.47 6.03
N GLN A 33 -9.35 -5.33 7.11
CA GLN A 33 -8.97 -5.86 8.43
C GLN A 33 -8.81 -7.39 8.41
N PHE A 34 -9.70 -8.07 7.67
CA PHE A 34 -9.62 -9.51 7.50
C PHE A 34 -8.36 -9.93 6.71
N LEU A 35 -8.06 -9.20 5.62
CA LEU A 35 -6.86 -9.43 4.82
C LEU A 35 -5.57 -9.14 5.59
N ASN A 36 -5.51 -8.05 6.35
CA ASN A 36 -4.36 -7.71 7.20
C ASN A 36 -4.09 -8.81 8.23
N ARG A 37 -5.13 -9.36 8.85
CA ARG A 37 -5.00 -10.52 9.76
C ARG A 37 -4.50 -11.76 9.05
N HIS A 38 -4.99 -12.02 7.85
CA HIS A 38 -4.55 -13.17 7.06
C HIS A 38 -3.07 -13.04 6.62
N LEU A 39 -2.69 -11.88 6.09
CA LEU A 39 -1.31 -11.59 5.67
C LEU A 39 -0.34 -11.67 6.86
N SER A 40 -0.68 -11.05 7.99
CA SER A 40 0.13 -11.11 9.21
C SER A 40 0.30 -12.55 9.69
N SER A 41 -0.77 -13.35 9.63
CA SER A 41 -0.70 -14.77 9.96
C SER A 41 0.28 -15.49 9.04
N ILE A 42 0.19 -15.34 7.72
CA ILE A 42 1.13 -15.97 6.76
C ILE A 42 2.58 -15.53 7.03
N MET A 43 2.81 -14.24 7.26
CA MET A 43 4.13 -13.67 7.57
C MET A 43 4.73 -14.22 8.87
N PHE A 44 3.91 -14.69 9.80
CA PHE A 44 4.36 -15.30 11.06
C PHE A 44 4.82 -16.76 10.91
N HIS A 45 4.40 -17.47 9.86
CA HIS A 45 4.61 -18.93 9.77
C HIS A 45 6.04 -19.36 9.39
N SER A 46 6.80 -18.58 8.60
CA SER A 46 8.16 -18.96 8.19
C SER A 46 9.01 -17.75 7.81
N LYS A 47 10.35 -17.87 7.87
CA LYS A 47 11.25 -16.79 7.42
C LYS A 47 11.09 -16.47 5.92
N ASP A 48 10.79 -17.49 5.12
CA ASP A 48 10.59 -17.36 3.67
C ASP A 48 9.28 -16.61 3.33
N SER A 49 8.32 -16.53 4.27
CA SER A 49 7.06 -15.81 4.04
C SER A 49 7.21 -14.28 4.08
N LEU A 50 8.38 -13.76 4.45
CA LEU A 50 8.71 -12.33 4.40
C LEU A 50 9.40 -11.91 3.09
N ASP A 51 9.87 -12.85 2.26
CA ASP A 51 10.49 -12.54 0.97
C ASP A 51 9.57 -11.74 0.04
N PRO A 52 8.25 -11.98 -0.03
CA PRO A 52 7.34 -11.13 -0.81
C PRO A 52 7.35 -9.66 -0.36
N LEU A 53 7.45 -9.40 0.95
CA LEU A 53 7.52 -8.02 1.48
C LEU A 53 8.86 -7.37 1.09
N LEU A 54 9.98 -8.09 1.22
CA LEU A 54 11.28 -7.60 0.78
C LEU A 54 11.30 -7.30 -0.72
N ASN A 55 10.78 -8.22 -1.54
CA ASN A 55 10.72 -8.06 -2.99
C ASN A 55 9.82 -6.90 -3.38
N PHE A 56 8.68 -6.71 -2.71
CA PHE A 56 7.80 -5.57 -2.88
C PHE A 56 8.54 -4.25 -2.64
N LEU A 57 9.23 -4.12 -1.50
CA LEU A 57 9.96 -2.90 -1.14
C LEU A 57 11.14 -2.62 -2.10
N ARG A 58 11.82 -3.64 -2.61
CA ARG A 58 12.93 -3.49 -3.55
C ARG A 58 12.49 -3.16 -4.98
N ALA A 59 11.38 -3.75 -5.42
CA ALA A 59 10.84 -3.50 -6.75
C ALA A 59 10.19 -2.11 -6.86
N HIS A 60 9.95 -1.44 -5.73
CA HIS A 60 9.20 -0.21 -5.68
C HIS A 60 9.94 0.97 -6.33
N LYS A 61 9.34 1.52 -7.38
CA LYS A 61 9.92 2.61 -8.18
C LYS A 61 8.83 3.58 -8.61
N TYR A 62 9.17 4.86 -8.66
CA TYR A 62 8.31 5.89 -9.25
C TYR A 62 9.08 6.76 -10.23
N LYS A 63 8.57 6.89 -11.46
CA LYS A 63 9.23 7.61 -12.56
C LYS A 63 10.72 7.22 -12.73
N GLY A 64 11.02 5.93 -12.64
CA GLY A 64 12.38 5.39 -12.74
C GLY A 64 13.27 5.57 -11.51
N HIS A 65 12.82 6.28 -10.47
CA HIS A 65 13.56 6.45 -9.22
C HIS A 65 13.23 5.32 -8.25
N GLY A 66 14.25 4.72 -7.65
CA GLY A 66 14.10 3.72 -6.59
C GLY A 66 13.47 4.32 -5.33
N LEU A 67 12.59 3.55 -4.69
CA LEU A 67 11.99 3.89 -3.41
C LEU A 67 12.20 2.74 -2.42
N MET A 68 12.11 3.05 -1.13
CA MET A 68 12.24 2.12 -0.03
C MET A 68 13.61 1.43 0.04
N LEU A 69 13.83 0.31 -0.66
CA LEU A 69 15.06 -0.49 -0.58
C LEU A 69 15.74 -0.58 -1.96
N ASN A 70 17.07 -0.54 -1.99
CA ASN A 70 17.84 -0.79 -3.19
C ASN A 70 18.44 -2.21 -3.24
N ASP A 71 19.19 -2.48 -4.31
CA ASP A 71 19.77 -3.81 -4.59
C ASP A 71 20.90 -4.24 -3.66
N ARG A 72 21.33 -3.37 -2.73
CA ARG A 72 22.28 -3.76 -1.69
C ARG A 72 21.68 -4.81 -0.76
N ILE A 73 20.36 -4.78 -0.52
CA ILE A 73 19.66 -5.69 0.41
C ILE A 73 19.10 -6.87 -0.39
N LYS A 74 19.68 -8.06 -0.23
CA LYS A 74 19.35 -9.26 -1.01
C LYS A 74 18.51 -10.29 -0.27
N GLY A 75 18.37 -10.17 1.05
CA GLY A 75 17.63 -11.12 1.86
C GLY A 75 17.24 -10.56 3.23
N ILE A 76 16.36 -11.27 3.93
CA ILE A 76 15.78 -10.84 5.20
C ILE A 76 16.83 -10.61 6.28
N SER A 77 17.83 -11.48 6.41
CA SER A 77 18.91 -11.30 7.40
C SER A 77 19.72 -10.01 7.16
N GLN A 78 19.91 -9.65 5.90
CA GLN A 78 20.61 -8.40 5.55
C GLN A 78 19.73 -7.18 5.81
N LEU A 79 18.43 -7.28 5.54
CA LEU A 79 17.46 -6.25 5.86
C LEU A 79 17.42 -5.97 7.36
N GLN A 80 17.35 -7.02 8.20
CA GLN A 80 17.39 -6.88 9.67
C GLN A 80 18.66 -6.16 10.13
N SER A 81 19.84 -6.56 9.62
CA SER A 81 21.10 -5.89 9.95
C SER A 81 21.14 -4.43 9.46
N ALA A 82 20.59 -4.15 8.28
CA ALA A 82 20.52 -2.79 7.74
C ALA A 82 19.59 -1.91 8.58
N LEU A 83 18.44 -2.44 9.03
CA LEU A 83 17.50 -1.74 9.90
C LEU A 83 18.14 -1.36 11.23
N SER A 84 18.84 -2.30 11.90
CA SER A 84 19.54 -1.99 13.15
C SER A 84 20.61 -0.90 12.96
N LYS A 85 21.36 -0.94 11.86
CA LYS A 85 22.36 0.11 11.55
C LYS A 85 21.71 1.46 11.25
N ALA A 86 20.57 1.46 10.56
CA ALA A 86 19.83 2.68 10.27
C ALA A 86 19.27 3.29 11.57
N GLU A 87 18.69 2.47 12.44
CA GLU A 87 18.20 2.86 13.76
C GLU A 87 19.32 3.47 14.62
N ASP A 88 20.46 2.78 14.77
CA ASP A 88 21.62 3.24 15.53
C ASP A 88 22.21 4.55 15.00
N TYR A 89 22.02 4.84 13.72
CA TYR A 89 22.50 6.05 13.07
C TYR A 89 21.50 7.20 13.22
N ILE A 90 20.21 6.97 12.91
CA ILE A 90 19.15 7.99 12.94
C ILE A 90 18.84 8.42 14.37
N SER A 91 18.88 7.50 15.35
CA SER A 91 18.61 7.80 16.77
C SER A 91 19.56 8.84 17.39
N LYS A 92 20.71 9.12 16.75
CA LYS A 92 21.68 10.12 17.18
C LYS A 92 21.42 11.51 16.59
N LEU A 93 20.53 11.61 15.60
CA LEU A 93 20.19 12.86 14.94
C LEU A 93 19.05 13.58 15.70
N PRO A 94 18.99 14.92 15.65
CA PRO A 94 17.80 15.66 16.06
C PRO A 94 16.55 15.17 15.31
N SER A 95 15.40 15.11 15.99
CA SER A 95 14.16 14.55 15.44
C SER A 95 13.64 15.29 14.20
N ASP A 96 13.92 16.58 14.10
CA ASP A 96 13.55 17.49 13.01
C ASP A 96 14.56 17.54 11.86
N THR A 97 15.67 16.78 11.95
CA THR A 97 16.69 16.72 10.90
C THR A 97 16.04 16.32 9.57
N PRO A 98 16.16 17.13 8.50
CA PRO A 98 15.62 16.82 7.18
C PRO A 98 16.27 15.59 6.55
N TYR A 99 15.49 14.77 5.84
CA TYR A 99 15.98 13.57 5.13
C TYR A 99 17.20 13.83 4.25
N SER A 100 17.25 14.99 3.58
CA SER A 100 18.35 15.36 2.68
C SER A 100 19.74 15.40 3.36
N GLU A 101 19.80 15.61 4.67
CA GLU A 101 21.08 15.69 5.40
C GLU A 101 21.70 14.31 5.63
N PHE A 102 20.88 13.26 5.67
CA PHE A 102 21.33 11.90 5.96
C PHE A 102 21.00 10.87 4.86
N GLU A 103 20.44 11.34 3.74
CA GLU A 103 20.07 10.54 2.57
C GLU A 103 21.23 9.66 2.09
N TYR A 104 22.41 10.24 1.88
CA TYR A 104 23.57 9.50 1.35
C TYR A 104 24.01 8.36 2.28
N ALA A 105 23.98 8.60 3.61
CA ALA A 105 24.31 7.59 4.60
C ALA A 105 23.29 6.44 4.56
N LEU A 106 22.00 6.77 4.47
CA LEU A 106 20.91 5.78 4.41
C LEU A 106 20.94 4.95 3.12
N GLN A 107 21.22 5.58 1.97
CA GLN A 107 21.42 4.89 0.69
C GLN A 107 22.59 3.91 0.74
N GLY A 108 23.68 4.27 1.46
CA GLY A 108 24.81 3.38 1.71
C GLY A 108 24.42 2.11 2.48
N LEU A 109 23.43 2.21 3.37
CA LEU A 109 22.85 1.09 4.11
C LEU A 109 21.82 0.29 3.30
N GLY A 110 21.37 0.82 2.16
CA GLY A 110 20.43 0.16 1.26
C GLY A 110 19.02 0.76 1.24
N PHE A 111 18.82 1.91 1.89
CA PHE A 111 17.52 2.58 1.97
C PHE A 111 17.47 3.78 1.03
N GLU A 112 16.53 3.74 0.09
CA GLU A 112 16.21 4.86 -0.80
C GLU A 112 15.20 5.81 -0.15
N ARG A 113 14.70 6.79 -0.91
CA ARG A 113 13.65 7.71 -0.47
C ARG A 113 12.33 6.96 -0.18
N GLY A 114 11.49 7.56 0.66
CA GLY A 114 10.12 7.08 0.94
C GLY A 114 9.84 6.68 2.38
N TRP A 115 10.82 6.77 3.28
CA TRP A 115 10.68 6.43 4.69
C TRP A 115 10.16 7.60 5.56
N GLY A 116 10.36 8.84 5.12
CA GLY A 116 9.97 10.03 5.88
C GLY A 116 10.70 11.27 5.38
N ASP A 117 10.20 12.43 5.78
CA ASP A 117 10.77 13.75 5.51
C ASP A 117 11.74 14.22 6.61
N THR A 118 11.57 13.71 7.84
CA THR A 118 12.43 13.99 9.00
C THR A 118 13.03 12.72 9.60
N ALA A 119 14.11 12.85 10.38
CA ALA A 119 14.72 11.75 11.13
C ALA A 119 13.71 11.01 12.01
N ALA A 120 12.83 11.72 12.72
CA ALA A 120 11.79 11.09 13.54
C ALA A 120 10.87 10.18 12.72
N ARG A 121 10.40 10.66 11.56
CA ARG A 121 9.46 9.90 10.73
C ARG A 121 10.11 8.68 10.07
N VAL A 122 11.37 8.83 9.65
CA VAL A 122 12.16 7.70 9.14
C VAL A 122 12.36 6.66 10.23
N LEU A 123 12.70 7.09 11.45
CA LEU A 123 12.90 6.18 12.58
C LEU A 123 11.63 5.39 12.91
N GLU A 124 10.46 6.06 12.95
CA GLU A 124 9.18 5.38 13.12
C GLU A 124 8.94 4.30 12.05
N MET A 125 9.21 4.61 10.77
CA MET A 125 9.04 3.63 9.69
C MET A 125 10.03 2.48 9.77
N VAL A 126 11.27 2.73 10.22
CA VAL A 126 12.28 1.70 10.48
C VAL A 126 11.82 0.78 11.60
N HIS A 127 11.28 1.33 12.70
CA HIS A 127 10.73 0.55 13.81
C HIS A 127 9.53 -0.30 13.39
N LEU A 128 8.56 0.28 12.65
CA LEU A 128 7.41 -0.47 12.15
C LEU A 128 7.84 -1.68 11.29
N LEU A 129 8.83 -1.50 10.40
CA LEU A 129 9.32 -2.61 9.60
C LEU A 129 10.09 -3.63 10.46
N ALA A 130 10.92 -3.18 11.40
CA ALA A 130 11.63 -4.06 12.31
C ALA A 130 10.66 -4.93 13.12
N ASP A 131 9.58 -4.33 13.64
CA ASP A 131 8.52 -5.03 14.37
C ASP A 131 7.84 -6.07 13.48
N ILE A 132 7.51 -5.75 12.22
CA ILE A 132 6.94 -6.71 11.27
C ILE A 132 7.90 -7.89 11.03
N LEU A 133 9.20 -7.64 10.91
CA LEU A 133 10.17 -8.73 10.68
C LEU A 133 10.41 -9.61 11.91
N GLN A 134 10.12 -9.10 13.12
CA GLN A 134 10.25 -9.86 14.38
C GLN A 134 8.96 -10.59 14.73
N ALA A 135 7.83 -9.87 14.71
CA ALA A 135 6.52 -10.36 15.08
C ALA A 135 5.44 -9.60 14.29
N PRO A 136 5.06 -10.08 13.09
CA PRO A 136 4.01 -9.44 12.29
C PRO A 136 2.68 -9.38 13.04
N ASP A 137 2.15 -8.17 13.21
CA ASP A 137 0.78 -7.96 13.67
C ASP A 137 -0.04 -7.15 12.66
N PRO A 138 -1.38 -7.33 12.63
CA PRO A 138 -2.23 -6.72 11.62
C PRO A 138 -2.22 -5.19 11.65
N SER A 139 -2.08 -4.58 12.83
CA SER A 139 -2.14 -3.13 12.99
C SER A 139 -0.85 -2.44 12.55
N THR A 140 0.30 -3.03 12.87
CA THR A 140 1.61 -2.55 12.42
C THR A 140 1.75 -2.75 10.91
N LEU A 141 1.31 -3.90 10.37
CA LEU A 141 1.32 -4.14 8.93
C LEU A 141 0.44 -3.14 8.17
N GLU A 142 -0.78 -2.89 8.66
CA GLU A 142 -1.68 -1.89 8.07
C GLU A 142 -1.07 -0.49 8.11
N THR A 143 -0.50 -0.10 9.26
CA THR A 143 0.14 1.20 9.44
C THR A 143 1.34 1.37 8.53
N PHE A 144 2.20 0.36 8.45
CA PHE A 144 3.37 0.38 7.58
C PHE A 144 2.97 0.48 6.11
N LEU A 145 2.13 -0.44 5.62
CA LEU A 145 1.69 -0.45 4.23
C LEU A 145 0.94 0.84 3.87
N GLY A 146 0.11 1.36 4.76
CA GLY A 146 -0.59 2.63 4.56
C GLY A 146 0.34 3.86 4.48
N ARG A 147 1.55 3.77 5.06
CA ARG A 147 2.58 4.82 5.01
C ARG A 147 3.55 4.68 3.84
N VAL A 148 3.66 3.49 3.23
CA VAL A 148 4.49 3.31 2.03
C VAL A 148 3.94 4.19 0.90
N PRO A 149 4.76 5.02 0.25
CA PRO A 149 4.30 5.91 -0.81
C PRO A 149 3.97 5.09 -2.07
N MET A 150 2.72 4.65 -2.22
CA MET A 150 2.27 3.80 -3.35
C MET A 150 1.47 4.56 -4.41
N VAL A 151 0.61 5.47 -3.99
CA VAL A 151 -0.37 6.13 -4.86
C VAL A 151 0.14 7.51 -5.27
N PHE A 152 0.62 7.62 -6.52
CA PHE A 152 1.14 8.89 -7.07
C PHE A 152 0.26 9.47 -8.18
N ASN A 153 -0.30 8.60 -9.03
CA ASN A 153 -1.17 8.98 -10.13
C ASN A 153 -2.51 8.28 -9.93
N VAL A 154 -3.61 9.04 -9.97
CA VAL A 154 -4.95 8.52 -9.77
C VAL A 154 -5.76 8.78 -11.04
N VAL A 155 -6.42 7.75 -11.54
CA VAL A 155 -7.34 7.85 -12.67
C VAL A 155 -8.73 7.50 -12.16
N ILE A 156 -9.69 8.40 -12.39
CA ILE A 156 -11.09 8.18 -12.07
C ILE A 156 -11.86 8.11 -13.39
N LEU A 157 -12.61 7.02 -13.60
CA LEU A 157 -13.40 6.81 -14.80
C LEU A 157 -14.88 7.09 -14.49
N SER A 158 -15.49 7.99 -15.26
CA SER A 158 -16.91 8.32 -15.16
C SER A 158 -17.48 8.54 -16.56
N PRO A 159 -17.74 7.45 -17.32
CA PRO A 159 -18.01 7.53 -18.76
C PRO A 159 -19.44 8.00 -19.09
N HIS A 160 -20.35 7.94 -18.13
CA HIS A 160 -21.73 8.38 -18.28
C HIS A 160 -21.97 9.73 -17.61
N GLY A 161 -22.92 10.50 -18.14
CA GLY A 161 -23.28 11.82 -17.64
C GLY A 161 -22.34 12.95 -18.10
N TYR A 162 -22.69 14.18 -17.70
CA TYR A 162 -21.91 15.38 -17.99
C TYR A 162 -20.99 15.69 -16.81
N PHE A 163 -19.68 15.55 -17.00
CA PHE A 163 -18.70 15.84 -15.96
C PHE A 163 -18.18 17.28 -16.09
N GLY A 164 -18.39 18.09 -15.07
CA GLY A 164 -17.96 19.49 -15.05
C GLY A 164 -18.06 20.10 -13.66
N GLN A 165 -17.25 21.13 -13.38
CA GLN A 165 -17.25 21.81 -12.09
C GLN A 165 -18.39 22.83 -11.93
N ALA A 166 -19.04 23.23 -13.03
CA ALA A 166 -20.17 24.15 -13.04
C ALA A 166 -21.14 23.80 -14.18
N ASN A 167 -22.41 24.18 -14.03
CA ASN A 167 -23.48 24.08 -15.04
C ASN A 167 -23.80 22.66 -15.56
N VAL A 168 -23.39 21.60 -14.85
CA VAL A 168 -23.72 20.20 -15.23
C VAL A 168 -24.73 19.55 -14.28
N LEU A 169 -24.93 20.11 -13.08
CA LEU A 169 -25.88 19.60 -12.10
C LEU A 169 -27.32 19.72 -12.61
N GLY A 170 -28.02 18.58 -12.71
CA GLY A 170 -29.40 18.51 -13.20
C GLY A 170 -29.55 18.10 -14.68
N LEU A 171 -28.44 17.88 -15.40
CA LEU A 171 -28.47 17.27 -16.74
C LEU A 171 -28.75 15.75 -16.65
N PRO A 172 -29.21 15.10 -17.73
CA PRO A 172 -29.44 13.65 -17.77
C PRO A 172 -28.21 12.89 -17.26
N ASP A 173 -28.44 11.88 -16.42
CA ASP A 173 -27.42 11.04 -15.77
C ASP A 173 -26.37 11.82 -14.95
N THR A 174 -26.65 13.08 -14.57
CA THR A 174 -25.71 13.96 -13.88
C THR A 174 -26.25 14.40 -12.51
N GLY A 175 -25.83 13.67 -11.47
CA GLY A 175 -26.30 13.88 -10.09
C GLY A 175 -25.18 13.72 -9.06
N GLY A 176 -25.43 12.95 -7.99
CA GLY A 176 -24.50 12.79 -6.87
C GLY A 176 -23.10 12.29 -7.24
N GLN A 177 -22.96 11.55 -8.36
CA GLN A 177 -21.68 11.03 -8.84
C GLN A 177 -20.65 12.14 -9.14
N VAL A 178 -21.07 13.28 -9.69
CA VAL A 178 -20.17 14.41 -9.97
C VAL A 178 -19.71 15.09 -8.69
N ILE A 179 -20.59 15.20 -7.70
CA ILE A 179 -20.28 15.80 -6.39
C ILE A 179 -19.30 14.91 -5.63
N VAL A 180 -19.55 13.59 -5.60
CA VAL A 180 -18.69 12.61 -4.92
C VAL A 180 -17.30 12.59 -5.54
N THR A 181 -17.20 12.49 -6.87
CA THR A 181 -15.89 12.47 -7.57
C THR A 181 -15.14 13.79 -7.47
N SER A 182 -15.81 14.94 -7.57
CA SER A 182 -15.19 16.26 -7.45
C SER A 182 -14.72 16.56 -6.02
N SER A 183 -15.32 15.95 -4.99
CA SER A 183 -14.88 16.13 -3.60
C SER A 183 -13.63 15.32 -3.23
N TYR A 184 -13.24 14.32 -4.04
CA TYR A 184 -11.94 13.65 -3.94
C TYR A 184 -10.77 14.46 -4.55
N HIS A 185 -11.03 15.63 -5.12
CA HIS A 185 -10.03 16.47 -5.77
C HIS A 185 -9.19 17.27 -4.74
N LYS A 186 -8.25 16.58 -4.07
CA LYS A 186 -7.10 17.18 -3.36
C LYS A 186 -5.80 16.85 -4.14
N PRO A 187 -4.68 17.57 -3.95
CA PRO A 187 -3.65 17.82 -4.97
C PRO A 187 -2.75 16.60 -5.23
N THR A 188 -3.35 15.58 -5.81
CA THR A 188 -2.72 14.48 -6.52
C THR A 188 -3.22 14.64 -7.95
N ILE A 189 -2.38 14.41 -8.95
CA ILE A 189 -2.76 14.57 -10.36
C ILE A 189 -3.85 13.51 -10.67
N ILE A 190 -5.12 13.90 -10.48
CA ILE A 190 -6.30 13.10 -10.77
C ILE A 190 -6.69 13.43 -12.20
N ARG A 191 -6.51 12.47 -13.11
CA ARG A 191 -7.08 12.57 -14.46
C ARG A 191 -8.46 11.93 -14.44
N VAL A 192 -9.48 12.73 -14.72
CA VAL A 192 -10.83 12.24 -15.00
C VAL A 192 -10.92 11.98 -16.50
N LEU A 193 -11.17 10.74 -16.87
CA LEU A 193 -11.44 10.36 -18.26
C LEU A 193 -12.96 10.29 -18.46
N GLN A 194 -13.45 11.01 -19.47
CA GLN A 194 -14.79 10.86 -20.05
C GLN A 194 -14.68 10.00 -21.31
#